data_AF-A0A439DH48-F1
#
_entry.id   AF-A0A439DH48-F1
#
_cell.length_a   1.000
_cell.length_b   1.000
_cell.length_c   1.000
_cell.angle_alpha   90.00
_cell.angle_beta   90.00
_cell.angle_gamma   90.00
#
_symmetry.space_group_name_H-M   'P 1'
#
loop_
_entity.id
_entity.type
_entity.pdbx_description
1 polymer ?
#
loop_
_entity_poly.entity_id
_entity_poly.type
_entity_poly.pdbx_seq_one_letter_code
_entity_poly.pdbx_strand_id
1 'polypeptide(L)'
;MGAVFSSTRGNLLVLFLAAALYLGRRAILPKPLAGIPYNRDAASKLFGDVPEMMGYVMRTKRIFCWLTSLTARHQSAIIQAFIKPGSLPWVVVTDPFEAQDILLRRREFDRSGFFEELIGGILPEQHIQFLSSDARFKHGRSLINHLMAPTFISKVSAPEVYKSLCTLIKVWQAKCDMAKGRPFSAHHDITYAALDGIFASSFGLPEPESITIQRLEAVLQWKPVLPSNVDEPVGFPDAEVPQTFSAVLTLANSVTDTQLSPAPVFTSWVLRKFPYMKKATAIKDNYIHNKVEESIALIRSGDDEPRSALHSVLLRERELASKEGRQPDYHKRAISDEFFGFMMAGHDTSATTVAWGVKMLTDHPAAQDKLRAALHAEFRSAPGKASPYLPGARQGTHPLPRRHRRGGAAPRQHHRLR
;
A
#
# COMPACT_ATOMS: atom_id res chain seq x y z
N MET A 1 34.63 62.87 12.82
CA MET A 1 35.37 61.88 12.02
C MET A 1 34.42 60.78 11.58
N GLY A 2 33.73 60.98 10.45
CA GLY A 2 32.74 60.02 9.95
C GLY A 2 32.85 59.97 8.43
N ALA A 3 33.67 59.05 7.95
CA ALA A 3 33.80 58.76 6.52
C ALA A 3 33.97 57.25 6.37
N VAL A 4 32.88 56.50 6.55
CA VAL A 4 32.77 55.17 5.96
C VAL A 4 32.41 55.42 4.50
N PHE A 5 33.43 55.48 3.65
CA PHE A 5 33.27 55.44 2.19
C PHE A 5 32.55 54.13 1.83
N SER A 6 31.22 54.17 1.68
CA SER A 6 30.50 53.11 0.95
C SER A 6 30.96 53.21 -0.50
N SER A 7 31.88 52.34 -0.93
CA SER A 7 32.32 52.36 -2.33
C SER A 7 31.09 52.21 -3.24
N THR A 8 31.03 52.95 -4.34
CA THR A 8 29.94 52.86 -5.33
C THR A 8 29.70 51.41 -5.78
N ARG A 9 30.76 50.59 -5.80
CA ARG A 9 30.73 49.15 -6.04
C ARG A 9 29.98 48.38 -4.95
N GLY A 10 30.14 48.74 -3.68
CA GLY A 10 29.40 48.15 -2.56
C GLY A 10 27.90 48.42 -2.63
N ASN A 11 27.51 49.65 -2.98
CA ASN A 11 26.08 49.99 -3.14
C ASN A 11 25.45 49.28 -4.35
N LEU A 12 26.18 49.14 -5.46
CA LEU A 12 25.75 48.35 -6.61
C LEU A 12 25.61 46.86 -6.28
N LEU A 13 26.52 46.29 -5.48
CA LEU A 13 26.45 44.91 -5.02
C LEU A 13 25.22 44.68 -4.12
N VAL A 14 24.94 45.60 -3.20
CA VAL A 14 23.75 45.52 -2.32
C VAL A 14 22.46 45.65 -3.14
N LEU A 15 22.40 46.56 -4.11
CA LEU A 15 21.24 46.69 -5.00
C LEU A 15 21.04 45.45 -5.87
N PHE A 16 22.12 44.87 -6.40
CA PHE A 16 22.06 43.62 -7.16
C PHE A 16 21.56 42.46 -6.29
N LEU A 17 22.08 42.31 -5.07
CA LEU A 17 21.64 41.29 -4.13
C LEU A 17 20.17 41.49 -3.72
N ALA A 18 19.74 42.73 -3.48
CA ALA A 18 18.34 43.04 -3.15
C ALA A 18 17.41 42.76 -4.33
N ALA A 19 17.80 43.11 -5.56
CA ALA A 19 17.05 42.81 -6.78
C ALA A 19 16.99 41.29 -7.01
N ALA A 20 18.09 40.57 -6.84
CA ALA A 20 18.14 39.12 -6.94
C ALA A 20 17.25 38.44 -5.88
N LEU A 21 17.26 38.93 -4.64
CA LEU A 21 16.41 38.42 -3.55
C LEU A 21 14.92 38.70 -3.83
N TYR A 22 14.59 39.89 -4.35
CA TYR A 22 13.22 40.25 -4.71
C TYR A 22 12.70 39.41 -5.87
N LEU A 23 13.49 39.27 -6.94
CA LEU A 23 13.14 38.43 -8.09
C LEU A 23 13.05 36.95 -7.69
N GLY A 24 13.97 36.46 -6.87
CA GLY A 24 13.94 35.11 -6.31
C GLY A 24 12.68 34.88 -5.46
N ARG A 25 12.34 35.82 -4.57
CA ARG A 25 11.09 35.77 -3.79
C ARG A 25 9.87 35.74 -4.70
N ARG A 26 9.80 36.61 -5.71
CA ARG A 26 8.66 36.68 -6.64
C ARG A 26 8.54 35.42 -7.51
N ALA A 27 9.66 34.77 -7.82
CA ALA A 27 9.67 33.51 -8.54
C ALA A 27 9.14 32.34 -7.69
N ILE A 28 9.42 32.34 -6.38
CA ILE A 28 9.03 31.26 -5.45
C ILE A 28 7.61 31.44 -4.91
N LEU A 29 7.12 32.68 -4.82
CA LEU A 29 5.78 32.97 -4.31
C LEU A 29 4.69 32.19 -5.08
N PRO A 30 3.67 31.68 -4.37
CA PRO A 30 2.60 30.94 -5.01
C PRO A 30 1.91 31.75 -6.11
N LYS A 31 1.64 31.08 -7.25
CA LYS A 31 0.96 31.67 -8.40
C LYS A 31 -0.44 31.03 -8.51
N PRO A 32 -1.48 31.64 -7.93
CA PRO A 32 -2.84 31.08 -7.97
C PRO A 32 -3.38 31.05 -9.40
N LEU A 33 -4.06 29.97 -9.76
CA LEU A 33 -4.87 29.89 -10.98
C LEU A 33 -6.12 30.75 -10.81
N ALA A 34 -6.51 31.45 -11.87
CA ALA A 34 -7.70 32.29 -11.85
C ALA A 34 -8.98 31.44 -11.68
N GLY A 35 -9.94 31.93 -10.89
CA GLY A 35 -11.27 31.33 -10.75
C GLY A 35 -11.38 30.14 -9.78
N ILE A 36 -10.29 29.65 -9.20
CA ILE A 36 -10.34 28.55 -8.23
C ILE A 36 -10.04 29.07 -6.80
N PRO A 37 -10.89 28.81 -5.80
CA PRO A 37 -10.66 29.21 -4.40
C PRO A 37 -9.34 28.71 -3.82
N TYR A 38 -8.78 29.44 -2.85
CA TYR A 38 -7.55 29.10 -2.14
C TYR A 38 -7.43 29.89 -0.82
N ASN A 39 -6.52 29.46 0.07
CA ASN A 39 -6.18 30.21 1.29
C ASN A 39 -5.46 31.53 0.94
N ARG A 40 -6.14 32.67 1.09
CA ARG A 40 -5.58 33.99 0.72
C ARG A 40 -4.28 34.31 1.46
N ASP A 41 -4.20 33.93 2.74
CA ASP A 41 -3.00 34.13 3.56
C ASP A 41 -1.81 33.30 3.08
N ALA A 42 -2.04 32.15 2.44
CA ALA A 42 -0.98 31.29 1.94
C ALA A 42 -0.32 31.88 0.68
N ALA A 43 -1.08 32.59 -0.16
CA ALA A 43 -0.54 33.19 -1.39
C ALA A 43 0.51 34.29 -1.15
N SER A 44 0.54 34.91 0.04
CA SER A 44 1.53 35.93 0.41
C SER A 44 2.78 35.36 1.09
N LYS A 45 2.78 34.07 1.42
CA LYS A 45 3.84 33.37 2.17
C LYS A 45 4.73 32.56 1.23
N LEU A 46 6.04 32.54 1.51
CA LEU A 46 7.02 31.80 0.70
C LEU A 46 6.73 30.30 0.64
N PHE A 47 6.26 29.73 1.76
CA PHE A 47 5.97 28.30 1.89
C PHE A 47 4.50 27.94 1.64
N GLY A 48 3.68 28.88 1.18
CA GLY A 48 2.27 28.62 0.91
C GLY A 48 1.55 28.00 2.11
N ASP A 49 0.91 26.86 1.89
CA ASP A 49 0.14 26.10 2.88
C ASP A 49 0.99 25.08 3.67
N VAL A 50 2.27 24.92 3.35
CA VAL A 50 3.14 23.88 3.95
C VAL A 50 3.17 23.95 5.49
N PRO A 51 3.33 25.11 6.15
CA PRO A 51 3.38 25.13 7.61
C PRO A 51 2.08 24.66 8.28
N GLU A 52 0.92 25.05 7.73
CA GLU A 52 -0.39 24.62 8.24
C GLU A 52 -0.58 23.12 8.01
N MET A 53 -0.28 22.66 6.79
CA MET A 53 -0.31 21.25 6.42
C MET A 53 0.56 20.41 7.37
N MET A 54 1.80 20.84 7.63
CA MET A 54 2.70 20.13 8.54
C MET A 54 2.18 20.13 9.98
N GLY A 55 1.59 21.23 10.46
CA GLY A 55 0.93 21.26 11.77
C GLY A 55 -0.23 20.26 11.88
N TYR A 56 -0.94 19.98 10.79
CA TYR A 56 -1.96 18.93 10.75
C TYR A 56 -1.34 17.53 10.67
N VAL A 57 -0.37 17.33 9.77
CA VAL A 57 0.30 16.04 9.53
C VAL A 57 1.07 15.57 10.77
N MET A 58 1.74 16.45 11.49
CA MET A 58 2.45 16.07 12.72
C MET A 58 1.51 15.54 13.80
N ARG A 59 0.27 16.06 13.86
CA ARG A 59 -0.75 15.63 14.84
C ARG A 59 -1.51 14.38 14.41
N THR A 60 -1.81 14.24 13.12
CA THR A 60 -2.77 13.23 12.62
C THR A 60 -2.16 12.16 11.74
N LYS A 61 -0.97 12.42 11.18
CA LYS A 61 -0.31 11.60 10.13
C LYS A 61 -1.17 11.43 8.86
N ARG A 62 -2.10 12.36 8.57
CA ARG A 62 -3.06 12.25 7.46
C ARG A 62 -3.02 13.48 6.54
N ILE A 63 -2.25 13.42 5.46
CA ILE A 63 -2.18 14.54 4.48
C ILE A 63 -3.47 14.72 3.68
N PHE A 64 -4.07 13.62 3.19
CA PHE A 64 -5.26 13.71 2.34
C PHE A 64 -6.49 14.23 3.07
N CYS A 65 -6.66 13.92 4.37
CA CYS A 65 -7.73 14.50 5.17
C CYS A 65 -7.61 16.02 5.29
N TRP A 66 -6.39 16.55 5.36
CA TRP A 66 -6.18 17.99 5.37
C TRP A 66 -6.51 18.61 4.01
N LEU A 67 -6.10 18.00 2.90
CA LEU A 67 -6.46 18.46 1.55
C LEU A 67 -7.98 18.50 1.34
N THR A 68 -8.69 17.43 1.72
CA THR A 68 -10.16 17.40 1.63
C THR A 68 -10.84 18.34 2.64
N SER A 69 -10.17 18.72 3.74
CA SER A 69 -10.74 19.72 4.66
C SER A 69 -10.77 21.12 4.04
N LEU A 70 -9.91 21.40 3.05
CA LEU A 70 -9.87 22.71 2.38
C LEU A 70 -11.17 22.95 1.60
N THR A 71 -11.71 21.94 0.91
CA THR A 71 -12.97 22.07 0.17
C THR A 71 -14.14 22.40 1.10
N ALA A 72 -14.22 21.74 2.26
CA ALA A 72 -15.22 22.04 3.28
C ALA A 72 -15.08 23.46 3.85
N ARG A 73 -13.84 23.92 4.14
CA ARG A 73 -13.56 25.26 4.68
C ARG A 73 -13.93 26.38 3.71
N HIS A 74 -13.73 26.15 2.42
CA HIS A 74 -14.01 27.14 1.36
C HIS A 74 -15.39 26.96 0.72
N GLN A 75 -16.19 26.01 1.20
CA GLN A 75 -17.52 25.69 0.67
C GLN A 75 -17.51 25.51 -0.86
N SER A 76 -16.47 24.85 -1.38
CA SER A 76 -16.25 24.68 -2.81
C SER A 76 -15.81 23.25 -3.11
N ALA A 77 -16.33 22.66 -4.18
CA ALA A 77 -15.94 21.33 -4.64
C ALA A 77 -14.56 21.30 -5.33
N ILE A 78 -13.98 22.47 -5.58
CA ILE A 78 -12.64 22.66 -6.15
C ILE A 78 -11.85 23.69 -5.35
N ILE A 79 -10.59 23.38 -5.04
CA ILE A 79 -9.69 24.28 -4.30
C ILE A 79 -8.24 24.11 -4.73
N GLN A 80 -7.46 25.18 -4.64
CA GLN A 80 -6.02 25.15 -4.82
C GLN A 80 -5.30 25.10 -3.48
N ALA A 81 -4.26 24.28 -3.40
CA ALA A 81 -3.34 24.20 -2.26
C ALA A 81 -1.90 24.46 -2.72
N PHE A 82 -1.19 25.33 -1.99
CA PHE A 82 0.19 25.71 -2.27
C PHE A 82 1.17 24.89 -1.43
N ILE A 83 1.32 23.61 -1.77
CA ILE A 83 2.13 22.68 -0.98
C ILE A 83 3.57 22.49 -1.48
N LYS A 84 3.91 23.06 -2.64
CA LYS A 84 5.24 22.98 -3.24
C LYS A 84 5.73 24.38 -3.65
N PRO A 85 6.65 25.00 -2.87
CA PRO A 85 7.19 26.32 -3.19
C PRO A 85 7.81 26.38 -4.59
N GLY A 86 7.58 27.47 -5.33
CA GLY A 86 8.10 27.64 -6.70
C GLY A 86 7.46 26.74 -7.77
N SER A 87 6.45 25.95 -7.43
CA SER A 87 5.70 25.10 -8.36
C SER A 87 4.25 25.58 -8.55
N LEU A 88 3.57 25.00 -9.53
CA LEU A 88 2.14 25.22 -9.72
C LEU A 88 1.34 24.65 -8.53
N PRO A 89 0.20 25.26 -8.17
CA PRO A 89 -0.64 24.79 -7.08
C PRO A 89 -1.21 23.41 -7.39
N TRP A 90 -1.47 22.64 -6.35
CA TRP A 90 -2.29 21.44 -6.45
C TRP A 90 -3.75 21.84 -6.52
N VAL A 91 -4.49 21.28 -7.48
CA VAL A 91 -5.94 21.46 -7.59
C VAL A 91 -6.61 20.22 -7.03
N VAL A 92 -7.35 20.38 -5.94
CA VAL A 92 -8.12 19.33 -5.29
C VAL A 92 -9.57 19.44 -5.77
N VAL A 93 -10.07 18.36 -6.37
CA VAL A 93 -11.45 18.22 -6.83
C VAL A 93 -12.11 17.14 -5.98
N THR A 94 -13.25 17.45 -5.35
CA THR A 94 -14.03 16.50 -4.54
C THR A 94 -15.41 16.21 -5.12
N ASP A 95 -15.78 16.83 -6.25
CA ASP A 95 -17.00 16.45 -6.96
C ASP A 95 -16.84 15.05 -7.59
N PRO A 96 -17.71 14.08 -7.28
CA PRO A 96 -17.54 12.72 -7.75
C PRO A 96 -17.76 12.56 -9.26
N PHE A 97 -18.63 13.37 -9.87
CA PHE A 97 -18.93 13.28 -11.29
C PHE A 97 -17.79 13.87 -12.13
N GLU A 98 -17.27 15.03 -11.74
CA GLU A 98 -16.11 15.63 -12.39
C GLU A 98 -14.87 14.75 -12.20
N ALA A 99 -14.62 14.22 -11.01
CA ALA A 99 -13.51 13.29 -10.77
C ALA A 99 -13.61 12.04 -11.66
N GLN A 100 -14.81 11.48 -11.81
CA GLN A 100 -15.04 10.34 -12.71
C GLN A 100 -14.80 10.74 -14.18
N ASP A 101 -15.27 11.91 -14.61
CA ASP A 101 -15.11 12.38 -15.99
C ASP A 101 -13.64 12.62 -16.34
N ILE A 102 -12.89 13.25 -15.43
CA ILE A 102 -11.43 13.43 -15.52
C ILE A 102 -10.73 12.08 -15.67
N LEU A 103 -11.07 11.09 -14.84
CA LEU A 103 -10.38 9.81 -14.82
C LEU A 103 -10.73 8.88 -15.99
N LEU A 104 -11.93 9.03 -16.59
CA LEU A 104 -12.43 8.08 -17.60
C LEU A 104 -12.54 8.65 -19.01
N ARG A 105 -12.75 9.97 -19.17
CA ARG A 105 -13.16 10.56 -20.46
C ARG A 105 -12.23 11.66 -20.97
N ARG A 106 -11.67 12.48 -20.09
CA ARG A 106 -10.85 13.64 -20.45
C ARG A 106 -9.40 13.24 -20.76
N ARG A 107 -8.88 13.64 -21.92
CA ARG A 107 -7.54 13.25 -22.41
C ARG A 107 -6.48 14.32 -22.19
N GLU A 108 -6.90 15.52 -21.84
CA GLU A 108 -6.05 16.65 -21.47
C GLU A 108 -5.38 16.46 -20.10
N PHE A 109 -5.87 15.52 -19.29
CA PHE A 109 -5.24 15.13 -18.04
C PHE A 109 -4.41 13.87 -18.22
N ASP A 110 -3.16 13.92 -17.77
CA ASP A 110 -2.31 12.76 -17.59
C ASP A 110 -1.96 12.62 -16.09
N ARG A 111 -1.32 11.51 -15.75
CA ARG A 111 -0.72 11.26 -14.45
C ARG A 111 0.23 12.41 -14.08
N SER A 112 0.27 12.75 -12.79
CA SER A 112 1.25 13.70 -12.28
C SER A 112 2.61 13.01 -12.01
N GLY A 113 3.70 13.77 -12.06
CA GLY A 113 5.03 13.33 -11.57
C GLY A 113 5.12 13.09 -10.05
N PHE A 114 4.00 13.13 -9.32
CA PHE A 114 3.95 12.87 -7.89
C PHE A 114 4.55 11.51 -7.50
N PHE A 115 4.26 10.46 -8.27
CA PHE A 115 4.82 9.13 -7.98
C PHE A 115 6.33 9.05 -8.25
N GLU A 116 6.85 9.77 -9.24
CA GLU A 116 8.29 9.91 -9.46
C GLU A 116 8.98 10.50 -8.24
N GLU A 117 8.43 11.58 -7.67
CA GLU A 117 8.98 12.20 -6.46
C GLU A 117 8.90 11.29 -5.23
N LEU A 118 7.85 10.47 -5.15
CA LEU A 118 7.55 9.62 -4.00
C LEU A 118 8.38 8.31 -3.99
N ILE A 119 8.45 7.62 -5.13
CA ILE A 119 9.03 6.27 -5.21
C ILE A 119 10.21 6.16 -6.16
N GLY A 120 10.49 7.15 -7.02
CA GLY A 120 11.55 7.05 -8.03
C GLY A 120 12.94 6.85 -7.45
N GLY A 121 13.12 7.20 -6.16
CA GLY A 121 14.34 6.89 -5.45
C GLY A 121 14.56 5.40 -5.14
N ILE A 122 13.49 4.64 -4.94
CA ILE A 122 13.50 3.23 -4.54
C ILE A 122 13.25 2.33 -5.76
N LEU A 123 12.40 2.79 -6.66
CA LEU A 123 11.87 2.10 -7.83
C LEU A 123 12.08 2.95 -9.11
N PRO A 124 13.31 3.19 -9.57
CA PRO A 124 13.60 4.09 -10.68
C PRO A 124 13.09 3.64 -12.06
N GLU A 125 12.77 2.35 -12.25
CA GLU A 125 12.27 1.82 -13.54
C GLU A 125 10.84 1.24 -13.45
N GLN A 126 10.15 1.39 -12.32
CA GLN A 126 8.78 0.92 -12.17
C GLN A 126 7.79 1.83 -12.91
N HIS A 127 6.82 1.25 -13.62
CA HIS A 127 5.98 1.98 -14.56
C HIS A 127 5.14 3.11 -13.94
N ILE A 128 4.73 3.01 -12.66
CA ILE A 128 3.76 3.95 -12.06
C ILE A 128 4.30 5.38 -11.99
N GLN A 129 5.62 5.54 -12.00
CA GLN A 129 6.28 6.83 -11.89
C GLN A 129 6.26 7.63 -13.20
N PHE A 130 6.12 6.94 -14.32
CA PHE A 130 6.21 7.55 -15.64
C PHE A 130 4.86 8.08 -16.10
N LEU A 131 4.91 9.18 -16.87
CA LEU A 131 3.76 9.71 -17.59
C LEU A 131 3.26 8.70 -18.63
N SER A 132 1.97 8.77 -18.98
CA SER A 132 1.38 7.80 -19.93
C SER A 132 1.97 7.94 -21.36
N SER A 133 2.53 9.11 -21.66
CA SER A 133 3.24 9.41 -22.91
C SER A 133 4.63 8.76 -23.00
N ASP A 134 5.26 8.43 -21.87
CA ASP A 134 6.57 7.80 -21.82
C ASP A 134 6.50 6.33 -22.31
N ALA A 135 7.44 5.93 -23.16
CA ALA A 135 7.52 4.55 -23.64
C ALA A 135 7.75 3.54 -22.50
N ARG A 136 8.45 3.95 -21.44
CA ARG A 136 8.74 3.12 -20.26
C ARG A 136 7.46 2.75 -19.50
N PHE A 137 6.48 3.65 -19.43
CA PHE A 137 5.17 3.34 -18.86
C PHE A 137 4.51 2.18 -19.58
N LYS A 138 4.43 2.27 -20.92
CA LYS A 138 3.80 1.23 -21.75
C LYS A 138 4.57 -0.08 -21.67
N HIS A 139 5.90 -0.01 -21.69
CA HIS A 139 6.77 -1.18 -21.58
C HIS A 139 6.57 -1.91 -20.25
N GLY A 140 6.75 -1.24 -19.12
CA GLY A 140 6.58 -1.85 -17.79
C GLY A 140 5.18 -2.42 -17.58
N ARG A 141 4.14 -1.69 -18.01
CA ARG A 141 2.76 -2.20 -17.96
C ARG A 141 2.57 -3.44 -18.84
N SER A 142 3.18 -3.48 -20.04
CA SER A 142 3.10 -4.64 -20.93
C SER A 142 3.76 -5.90 -20.36
N LEU A 143 4.83 -5.75 -19.55
CA LEU A 143 5.48 -6.85 -18.86
C LEU A 143 4.49 -7.57 -17.93
N ILE A 144 3.71 -6.81 -17.16
CA ILE A 144 2.94 -7.34 -16.04
C ILE A 144 1.45 -7.55 -16.32
N ASN A 145 0.88 -6.94 -17.37
CA ASN A 145 -0.57 -6.95 -17.62
C ASN A 145 -1.18 -8.36 -17.68
N HIS A 146 -0.46 -9.36 -18.19
CA HIS A 146 -0.96 -10.72 -18.30
C HIS A 146 -1.15 -11.42 -16.96
N LEU A 147 -0.49 -10.94 -15.90
CA LEU A 147 -0.66 -11.46 -14.54
C LEU A 147 -2.06 -11.21 -14.00
N MET A 148 -2.79 -10.24 -14.57
CA MET A 148 -4.18 -9.93 -14.21
C MET A 148 -5.19 -10.71 -15.08
N ALA A 149 -4.74 -11.58 -15.99
CA ALA A 149 -5.65 -12.39 -16.78
C ALA A 149 -6.39 -13.41 -15.89
N PRO A 150 -7.70 -13.66 -16.11
CA PRO A 150 -8.48 -14.60 -15.28
C PRO A 150 -7.88 -16.00 -15.21
N THR A 151 -7.26 -16.47 -16.30
CA THR A 151 -6.59 -17.76 -16.37
C THR A 151 -5.34 -17.81 -15.49
N PHE A 152 -4.54 -16.75 -15.47
CA PHE A 152 -3.37 -16.66 -14.60
C PHE A 152 -3.79 -16.59 -13.13
N ILE A 153 -4.75 -15.71 -12.81
CA ILE A 153 -5.26 -15.56 -11.45
C ILE A 153 -5.79 -16.90 -10.93
N SER A 154 -6.66 -17.58 -11.68
CA SER A 154 -7.27 -18.82 -11.24
C SER A 154 -6.29 -19.99 -11.10
N LYS A 155 -5.27 -20.08 -11.97
CA LYS A 155 -4.32 -21.20 -11.98
C LYS A 155 -3.10 -21.01 -11.09
N VAL A 156 -2.64 -19.77 -10.91
CA VAL A 156 -1.35 -19.46 -10.25
C VAL A 156 -1.55 -18.67 -8.96
N SER A 157 -2.16 -17.48 -9.03
CA SER A 157 -2.24 -16.60 -7.86
C SER A 157 -3.27 -17.04 -6.81
N ALA A 158 -4.46 -17.43 -7.25
CA ALA A 158 -5.58 -17.76 -6.35
C ALA A 158 -5.29 -18.99 -5.47
N PRO A 159 -4.67 -20.09 -5.96
CA PRO A 159 -4.30 -21.22 -5.11
C PRO A 159 -3.33 -20.84 -3.98
N GLU A 160 -2.33 -20.01 -4.26
CA GLU A 160 -1.35 -19.56 -3.27
C GLU A 160 -1.98 -18.65 -2.21
N VAL A 161 -2.81 -17.70 -2.64
CA VAL A 161 -3.57 -16.85 -1.71
C VAL A 161 -4.54 -17.68 -0.87
N TYR A 162 -5.22 -18.65 -1.49
CA TYR A 162 -6.13 -19.55 -0.79
C TYR A 162 -5.41 -20.37 0.29
N LYS A 163 -4.23 -20.92 -0.02
CA LYS A 163 -3.38 -21.62 0.95
C LYS A 163 -3.02 -20.74 2.14
N SER A 164 -2.58 -19.50 1.89
CA SER A 164 -2.27 -18.53 2.96
C SER A 164 -3.48 -18.24 3.85
N LEU A 165 -4.67 -18.02 3.25
CA LEU A 165 -5.90 -17.77 3.99
C LEU A 165 -6.35 -18.98 4.82
N CYS A 166 -6.20 -20.20 4.33
CA CYS A 166 -6.45 -21.41 5.12
C CYS A 166 -5.54 -21.48 6.34
N THR A 167 -4.26 -21.13 6.21
CA THR A 167 -3.33 -21.07 7.34
C THR A 167 -3.75 -19.99 8.33
N LEU A 168 -4.14 -18.79 7.86
CA LEU A 168 -4.68 -17.74 8.73
C LEU A 168 -5.90 -18.21 9.54
N ILE A 169 -6.82 -18.93 8.90
CA ILE A 169 -8.00 -19.50 9.60
C ILE A 169 -7.57 -20.46 10.70
N LYS A 170 -6.56 -21.31 10.47
CA LYS A 170 -6.00 -22.21 11.50
C LYS A 170 -5.37 -21.43 12.65
N VAL A 171 -4.65 -20.33 12.37
CA VAL A 171 -4.09 -19.43 13.40
C VAL A 171 -5.23 -18.88 14.26
N TRP A 172 -6.30 -18.38 13.65
CA TRP A 172 -7.43 -17.84 14.40
C TRP A 172 -8.21 -18.90 15.18
N GLN A 173 -8.35 -20.12 14.66
CA GLN A 173 -8.93 -21.23 15.41
C GLN A 173 -8.11 -21.51 16.67
N ALA A 174 -6.79 -21.67 16.54
CA ALA A 174 -5.91 -21.89 17.68
C ALA A 174 -5.97 -20.73 18.70
N LYS A 175 -5.96 -19.48 18.22
CA LYS A 175 -6.08 -18.31 19.10
C LYS A 175 -7.43 -18.26 19.82
N CYS A 176 -8.54 -18.54 19.14
CA CYS A 176 -9.87 -18.59 19.75
C CYS A 176 -9.95 -19.64 20.86
N ASP A 177 -9.40 -20.83 20.62
CA ASP A 177 -9.37 -21.92 21.60
C ASP A 177 -8.55 -21.54 22.84
N MET A 178 -7.39 -20.92 22.63
CA MET A 178 -6.49 -20.50 23.70
C MET A 178 -7.00 -19.29 24.47
N ALA A 179 -7.66 -18.33 23.81
CA ALA A 179 -8.16 -17.10 24.42
C ALA A 179 -9.38 -17.32 25.33
N LYS A 180 -10.09 -18.46 25.19
CA LYS A 180 -11.26 -18.84 26.00
C LYS A 180 -12.32 -17.74 26.06
N GLY A 181 -12.66 -17.17 24.89
CA GLY A 181 -13.69 -16.14 24.75
C GLY A 181 -13.21 -14.69 24.91
N ARG A 182 -11.92 -14.45 25.18
CA ARG A 182 -11.31 -13.11 25.25
C ARG A 182 -10.94 -12.57 23.86
N PRO A 183 -10.93 -11.25 23.65
CA PRO A 183 -10.52 -10.65 22.38
C PRO A 183 -9.01 -10.78 22.14
N PHE A 184 -8.58 -10.60 20.89
CA PHE A 184 -7.17 -10.51 20.52
C PHE A 184 -7.01 -9.63 19.28
N SER A 185 -5.80 -9.12 19.04
CA SER A 185 -5.50 -8.32 17.85
C SER A 185 -5.34 -9.20 16.61
N ALA A 186 -6.15 -8.93 15.57
CA ALA A 186 -6.11 -9.62 14.29
C ALA A 186 -5.29 -8.88 13.21
N HIS A 187 -4.84 -7.65 13.49
CA HIS A 187 -4.24 -6.78 12.46
C HIS A 187 -2.97 -7.40 11.85
N HIS A 188 -2.00 -7.77 12.68
CA HIS A 188 -0.76 -8.41 12.21
C HIS A 188 -1.02 -9.75 11.51
N ASP A 189 -2.00 -10.53 11.98
CA ASP A 189 -2.33 -11.82 11.36
C ASP A 189 -2.80 -11.62 9.90
N ILE A 190 -3.66 -10.62 9.66
CA ILE A 190 -4.15 -10.27 8.33
C ILE A 190 -3.01 -9.73 7.46
N THR A 191 -2.18 -8.84 8.00
CA THR A 191 -1.05 -8.25 7.28
C THR A 191 -0.05 -9.32 6.83
N TYR A 192 0.31 -10.26 7.72
CA TYR A 192 1.25 -11.33 7.37
C TYR A 192 0.66 -12.37 6.42
N ALA A 193 -0.64 -12.70 6.53
CA ALA A 193 -1.29 -13.58 5.57
C ALA A 193 -1.34 -12.95 4.17
N ALA A 194 -1.62 -11.65 4.07
CA ALA A 194 -1.57 -10.92 2.80
C ALA A 194 -0.15 -10.88 2.21
N LEU A 195 0.85 -10.71 3.08
CA LEU A 195 2.25 -10.68 2.71
C LEU A 195 2.73 -12.05 2.20
N ASP A 196 2.40 -13.14 2.89
CA ASP A 196 2.66 -14.51 2.43
C ASP A 196 1.97 -14.78 1.08
N GLY A 197 0.71 -14.35 0.92
CA GLY A 197 -0.04 -14.56 -0.31
C GLY A 197 0.57 -13.84 -1.52
N ILE A 198 1.02 -12.59 -1.36
CA ILE A 198 1.66 -11.86 -2.47
C ILE A 198 3.05 -12.42 -2.78
N PHE A 199 3.83 -12.83 -1.78
CA PHE A 199 5.14 -13.46 -2.01
C PHE A 199 5.00 -14.83 -2.69
N ALA A 200 4.09 -15.66 -2.21
CA ALA A 200 3.83 -16.98 -2.76
C ALA A 200 3.37 -16.88 -4.23
N SER A 201 2.40 -16.03 -4.53
CA SER A 201 1.95 -15.83 -5.91
C SER A 201 2.99 -15.16 -6.81
N SER A 202 3.86 -14.31 -6.26
CA SER A 202 4.85 -13.56 -7.06
C SER A 202 6.11 -14.36 -7.36
N PHE A 203 6.66 -15.06 -6.38
CA PHE A 203 7.98 -15.71 -6.45
C PHE A 203 7.95 -17.22 -6.19
N GLY A 204 6.83 -17.74 -5.69
CA GLY A 204 6.81 -19.03 -5.00
C GLY A 204 7.40 -18.90 -3.59
N LEU A 205 6.67 -19.34 -2.58
CA LEU A 205 7.07 -19.25 -1.18
C LEU A 205 7.02 -20.64 -0.54
N PRO A 206 8.18 -21.24 -0.21
CA PRO A 206 8.23 -22.48 0.55
C PRO A 206 7.56 -22.33 1.92
N GLU A 207 6.96 -23.42 2.43
CA GLU A 207 6.30 -23.41 3.75
C GLU A 207 7.18 -22.94 4.91
N PRO A 208 8.48 -23.31 4.99
CA PRO A 208 9.36 -22.82 6.06
C PRO A 208 9.57 -21.30 6.05
N GLU A 209 9.38 -20.64 4.91
CA GLU A 209 9.53 -19.19 4.76
C GLU A 209 8.23 -18.43 5.04
N SER A 210 7.09 -19.12 5.20
CA SER A 210 5.79 -18.50 5.48
C SER A 210 5.70 -17.98 6.91
N ILE A 211 5.43 -16.69 7.05
CA ILE A 211 5.26 -16.03 8.35
C ILE A 211 4.02 -16.58 9.06
N THR A 212 2.95 -16.82 8.32
CA THR A 212 1.67 -17.28 8.87
C THR A 212 1.80 -18.70 9.43
N ILE A 213 2.60 -19.57 8.80
CA ILE A 213 2.91 -20.91 9.29
C ILE A 213 3.76 -20.84 10.57
N GLN A 214 4.85 -20.07 10.56
CA GLN A 214 5.68 -19.89 11.75
C GLN A 214 4.87 -19.32 12.93
N ARG A 215 3.91 -18.43 12.65
CA ARG A 215 2.99 -17.89 13.65
C ARG A 215 2.01 -18.93 14.18
N LEU A 216 1.51 -19.81 13.33
CA LEU A 216 0.69 -20.94 13.77
C LEU A 216 1.46 -21.82 14.75
N GLU A 217 2.71 -22.17 14.41
CA GLU A 217 3.58 -22.97 15.27
C GLU A 217 3.86 -22.27 16.61
N ALA A 218 4.17 -20.97 16.57
CA ALA A 218 4.39 -20.16 17.77
C ALA A 218 3.15 -20.12 18.69
N VAL A 219 1.95 -19.95 18.12
CA VAL A 219 0.69 -19.98 18.89
C VAL A 219 0.46 -21.36 19.50
N LEU A 220 0.68 -22.45 18.76
CA LEU A 220 0.47 -23.81 19.25
C LEU A 220 1.44 -24.21 20.38
N GLN A 221 2.67 -23.70 20.36
CA GLN A 221 3.67 -23.96 21.39
C GLN A 221 3.54 -23.01 22.60
N TRP A 222 2.79 -21.92 22.46
CA TRP A 222 2.65 -20.91 23.49
C TRP A 222 1.83 -21.39 24.68
N LYS A 223 2.22 -20.96 25.88
CA LYS A 223 1.46 -21.23 27.11
C LYS A 223 0.58 -20.02 27.44
N PRO A 224 -0.75 -20.20 27.56
CA PRO A 224 -1.67 -19.08 27.68
C PRO A 224 -1.52 -18.36 29.01
N VAL A 225 -1.12 -17.08 28.96
CA VAL A 225 -1.24 -16.15 30.07
C VAL A 225 -2.51 -15.34 29.83
N LEU A 226 -3.58 -15.73 30.53
CA LEU A 226 -4.89 -15.12 30.34
C LEU A 226 -5.09 -13.94 31.28
N PRO A 227 -5.49 -12.77 30.76
CA PRO A 227 -5.93 -11.67 31.60
C PRO A 227 -7.10 -12.06 32.50
N SER A 228 -7.16 -11.48 33.69
CA SER A 228 -8.27 -11.67 34.63
C SER A 228 -9.59 -11.15 34.07
N ASN A 229 -9.55 -10.04 33.33
CA ASN A 229 -10.72 -9.48 32.66
C ASN A 229 -11.02 -10.22 31.35
N VAL A 230 -12.31 -10.49 31.09
CA VAL A 230 -12.78 -11.14 29.86
C VAL A 230 -12.72 -10.22 28.64
N ASP A 231 -12.82 -8.91 28.86
CA ASP A 231 -12.80 -7.91 27.80
C ASP A 231 -11.37 -7.42 27.46
N GLU A 232 -10.38 -7.86 28.23
CA GLU A 232 -8.98 -7.49 28.01
C GLU A 232 -8.35 -8.38 26.94
N PRO A 233 -7.66 -7.79 25.94
CA PRO A 233 -7.11 -8.56 24.83
C PRO A 233 -5.96 -9.46 25.28
N VAL A 234 -5.97 -10.70 24.79
CA VAL A 234 -4.87 -11.64 24.98
C VAL A 234 -3.73 -11.28 24.03
N GLY A 235 -2.53 -11.07 24.59
CA GLY A 235 -1.29 -10.94 23.85
C GLY A 235 -0.79 -12.31 23.40
N PHE A 236 -0.74 -12.53 22.10
CA PHE A 236 -0.12 -13.72 21.50
C PHE A 236 1.32 -13.40 21.07
N PRO A 237 2.24 -14.39 21.03
CA PRO A 237 3.58 -14.16 20.55
C PRO A 237 3.56 -13.68 19.09
N ASP A 238 4.41 -12.70 18.80
CA ASP A 238 4.71 -12.35 17.41
C ASP A 238 5.79 -13.30 16.89
N ALA A 239 5.58 -13.83 15.68
CA ALA A 239 6.58 -14.63 14.98
C ALA A 239 7.74 -13.74 14.54
N GLU A 240 8.96 -14.29 14.50
CA GLU A 240 10.10 -13.60 13.92
C GLU A 240 9.84 -13.38 12.43
N VAL A 241 9.78 -12.12 12.00
CA VAL A 241 9.54 -11.78 10.59
C VAL A 241 10.83 -12.10 9.83
N PRO A 242 10.80 -12.97 8.79
CA PRO A 242 11.99 -13.31 8.05
C PRO A 242 12.62 -12.06 7.43
N GLN A 243 13.93 -12.08 7.30
CA GLN A 243 14.73 -10.91 6.96
C GLN A 243 14.28 -10.24 5.65
N THR A 244 13.83 -11.03 4.67
CA THR A 244 13.31 -10.59 3.37
C THR A 244 12.05 -9.75 3.53
N PHE A 245 11.08 -10.22 4.30
CA PHE A 245 9.85 -9.50 4.59
C PHE A 245 10.11 -8.23 5.39
N SER A 246 11.00 -8.29 6.40
CA SER A 246 11.41 -7.12 7.17
C SER A 246 12.06 -6.05 6.30
N ALA A 247 12.91 -6.44 5.35
CA ALA A 247 13.51 -5.53 4.38
C ALA A 247 12.46 -4.86 3.49
N VAL A 248 11.48 -5.63 3.00
CA VAL A 248 10.39 -5.12 2.15
C VAL A 248 9.50 -4.16 2.92
N LEU A 249 9.11 -4.49 4.16
CA LEU A 249 8.34 -3.60 5.03
C LEU A 249 9.12 -2.33 5.36
N THR A 250 10.43 -2.42 5.61
CA THR A 250 11.28 -1.24 5.85
C THR A 250 11.27 -0.29 4.65
N LEU A 251 11.44 -0.83 3.44
CA LEU A 251 11.42 -0.04 2.22
C LEU A 251 10.02 0.53 1.94
N ALA A 252 8.95 -0.25 2.11
CA ALA A 252 7.57 0.20 1.93
C ALA A 252 7.19 1.32 2.91
N ASN A 253 7.53 1.17 4.19
CA ASN A 253 7.24 2.18 5.20
C ASN A 253 7.99 3.49 4.95
N SER A 254 9.20 3.44 4.38
CA SER A 254 9.95 4.66 4.01
C SER A 254 9.26 5.52 2.95
N VAL A 255 8.34 4.94 2.17
CA VAL A 255 7.48 5.69 1.23
C VAL A 255 6.52 6.60 2.00
N THR A 256 6.01 6.16 3.15
CA THR A 256 5.16 6.99 4.01
C THR A 256 5.92 8.22 4.52
N ASP A 257 7.18 8.05 4.96
CA ASP A 257 8.02 9.17 5.39
C ASP A 257 8.25 10.18 4.26
N THR A 258 8.42 9.67 3.04
CA THR A 258 8.59 10.48 1.83
C THR A 258 7.30 11.23 1.47
N GLN A 259 6.14 10.59 1.61
CA GLN A 259 4.82 11.19 1.36
C GLN A 259 4.47 12.30 2.36
N LEU A 260 4.89 12.15 3.61
CA LEU A 260 4.63 13.12 4.67
C LEU A 260 5.65 14.28 4.69
N SER A 261 6.67 14.23 3.83
CA SER A 261 7.72 15.25 3.75
C SER A 261 7.32 16.42 2.84
N PRO A 262 7.65 17.67 3.20
CA PRO A 262 7.51 18.81 2.30
C PRO A 262 8.54 18.82 1.15
N ALA A 263 9.55 17.95 1.19
CA ALA A 263 10.54 17.77 0.13
C ALA A 263 10.79 16.27 -0.13
N PRO A 264 9.84 15.57 -0.78
CA PRO A 264 9.87 14.11 -0.95
C PRO A 264 11.19 13.58 -1.55
N VAL A 265 11.65 14.15 -2.66
CA VAL A 265 12.88 13.73 -3.35
C VAL A 265 14.11 13.82 -2.45
N PHE A 266 14.23 14.90 -1.68
CA PHE A 266 15.35 15.10 -0.76
C PHE A 266 15.29 14.12 0.40
N THR A 267 14.11 13.95 1.02
CA THR A 267 13.90 12.97 2.09
C THR A 267 14.24 11.56 1.62
N SER A 268 13.75 11.15 0.45
CA SER A 268 14.08 9.85 -0.16
C SER A 268 15.58 9.70 -0.42
N TRP A 269 16.26 10.76 -0.88
CA TRP A 269 17.72 10.75 -1.05
C TRP A 269 18.46 10.57 0.29
N VAL A 270 18.09 11.31 1.34
CA VAL A 270 18.70 11.19 2.67
C VAL A 270 18.46 9.79 3.25
N LEU A 271 17.22 9.31 3.21
CA LEU A 271 16.84 8.00 3.76
C LEU A 271 17.70 6.88 3.15
N ARG A 272 17.89 6.89 1.83
CA ARG A 272 18.73 5.92 1.11
C ARG A 272 20.22 5.95 1.50
N LYS A 273 20.71 7.00 2.16
CA LYS A 273 22.08 7.04 2.67
C LYS A 273 22.25 6.27 3.98
N PHE A 274 21.19 6.05 4.76
CA PHE A 274 21.26 5.36 6.03
C PHE A 274 21.60 3.86 5.87
N PRO A 275 22.34 3.27 6.82
CA PRO A 275 22.81 1.90 6.72
C PRO A 275 21.67 0.88 6.71
N TYR A 276 20.59 1.11 7.46
CA TYR A 276 19.44 0.20 7.50
C TYR A 276 18.70 0.15 6.14
N MET A 277 18.56 1.29 5.46
CA MET A 277 17.97 1.35 4.11
C MET A 277 18.84 0.66 3.06
N LYS A 278 20.17 0.86 3.12
CA LYS A 278 21.11 0.16 2.25
C LYS A 278 21.06 -1.35 2.46
N LYS A 279 21.02 -1.79 3.73
CA LYS A 279 20.89 -3.20 4.09
C LYS A 279 19.58 -3.79 3.56
N ALA A 280 18.45 -3.11 3.78
CA ALA A 280 17.15 -3.55 3.27
C ALA A 280 17.12 -3.62 1.73
N THR A 281 17.71 -2.64 1.05
CA THR A 281 17.84 -2.63 -0.42
C THR A 281 18.65 -3.83 -0.90
N ALA A 282 19.81 -4.10 -0.29
CA ALA A 282 20.66 -5.23 -0.65
C ALA A 282 19.97 -6.60 -0.42
N ILE A 283 19.26 -6.76 0.71
CA ILE A 283 18.48 -7.98 0.98
C ILE A 283 17.41 -8.19 -0.09
N LYS A 284 16.67 -7.12 -0.42
CA LYS A 284 15.62 -7.16 -1.44
C LYS A 284 16.19 -7.48 -2.83
N ASP A 285 17.27 -6.80 -3.24
CA ASP A 285 17.90 -7.02 -4.55
C ASP A 285 18.44 -8.45 -4.67
N ASN A 286 19.11 -8.96 -3.63
CA ASN A 286 19.60 -10.34 -3.59
C ASN A 286 18.46 -11.36 -3.67
N TYR A 287 17.35 -11.12 -2.94
CA TYR A 287 16.20 -12.01 -2.98
C TYR A 287 15.58 -12.10 -4.38
N ILE A 288 15.34 -10.95 -5.02
CA ILE A 288 14.79 -10.92 -6.38
C ILE A 288 15.76 -11.57 -7.36
N HIS A 289 17.07 -11.29 -7.26
CA HIS A 289 18.08 -11.91 -8.10
C HIS A 289 18.06 -13.44 -7.98
N ASN A 290 18.06 -13.98 -6.76
CA ASN A 290 17.99 -15.42 -6.53
C ASN A 290 16.72 -16.03 -7.12
N LYS A 291 15.57 -15.37 -6.98
CA LYS A 291 14.31 -15.86 -7.57
C LYS A 291 14.28 -15.78 -9.09
N VAL A 292 15.00 -14.83 -9.69
CA VAL A 292 15.23 -14.79 -11.14
C VAL A 292 16.08 -16.00 -11.55
N GLU A 293 17.18 -16.29 -10.86
CA GLU A 293 18.03 -17.46 -11.16
C GLU A 293 17.27 -18.79 -11.03
N GLU A 294 16.50 -18.97 -9.97
CA GLU A 294 15.62 -20.14 -9.79
C GLU A 294 14.64 -20.30 -10.97
N SER A 295 14.03 -19.19 -11.40
CA SER A 295 13.09 -19.19 -12.54
C SER A 295 13.81 -19.46 -13.87
N ILE A 296 15.02 -18.93 -14.07
CA ILE A 296 15.84 -19.22 -15.26
C ILE A 296 16.21 -20.70 -15.32
N ALA A 297 16.53 -21.32 -14.18
CA ALA A 297 16.83 -22.74 -14.12
C ALA A 297 15.63 -23.60 -14.56
N LEU A 298 14.40 -23.24 -14.12
CA LEU A 298 13.16 -23.88 -14.57
C LEU A 298 12.96 -23.75 -16.09
N ILE A 299 13.10 -22.53 -16.62
CA ILE A 299 12.99 -22.26 -18.06
C ILE A 299 14.01 -23.11 -18.85
N ARG A 300 15.25 -23.24 -18.37
CA ARG A 300 16.30 -24.04 -19.02
C ARG A 300 16.02 -25.54 -18.97
N SER A 301 15.34 -26.01 -17.94
CA SER A 301 14.88 -27.40 -17.83
C SER A 301 13.66 -27.73 -18.71
N GLY A 302 13.08 -26.72 -19.39
CA GLY A 302 11.91 -26.88 -20.26
C GLY A 302 10.57 -26.81 -19.53
N ASP A 303 10.53 -26.30 -18.29
CA ASP A 303 9.26 -26.00 -17.61
C ASP A 303 8.66 -24.71 -18.17
N ASP A 304 7.79 -24.84 -19.17
CA ASP A 304 7.07 -23.74 -19.78
C ASP A 304 5.73 -23.43 -19.07
N GLU A 305 5.43 -24.09 -17.96
CA GLU A 305 4.22 -23.84 -17.18
C GLU A 305 4.45 -22.69 -16.16
N PRO A 306 3.63 -21.64 -16.15
CA PRO A 306 3.74 -20.56 -15.17
C PRO A 306 3.56 -21.08 -13.73
N ARG A 307 4.64 -21.07 -12.94
CA ARG A 307 4.66 -21.48 -11.52
C ARG A 307 4.42 -20.31 -10.57
N SER A 308 4.84 -19.12 -10.97
CA SER A 308 4.73 -17.86 -10.23
C SER A 308 4.60 -16.71 -11.21
N ALA A 309 4.26 -15.52 -10.72
CA ALA A 309 4.22 -14.33 -11.58
C ALA A 309 5.59 -14.02 -12.19
N LEU A 310 6.67 -14.17 -11.41
CA LEU A 310 8.03 -13.96 -11.91
C LEU A 310 8.36 -14.95 -13.03
N HIS A 311 8.09 -16.24 -12.83
CA HIS A 311 8.32 -17.25 -13.84
C HIS A 311 7.56 -16.93 -15.15
N SER A 312 6.29 -16.52 -15.02
CA SER A 312 5.46 -16.10 -16.17
C SER A 312 6.02 -14.90 -16.93
N VAL A 313 6.52 -13.88 -16.22
CA VAL A 313 7.13 -12.69 -16.83
C VAL A 313 8.42 -13.06 -17.57
N LEU A 314 9.25 -13.94 -16.99
CA LEU A 314 10.48 -14.38 -17.65
C LEU A 314 10.20 -15.26 -18.88
N LEU A 315 9.21 -16.16 -18.83
CA LEU A 315 8.76 -16.92 -20.00
C LEU A 315 8.33 -15.99 -21.14
N ARG A 316 7.58 -14.93 -20.81
CA ARG A 316 7.16 -13.91 -21.78
C ARG A 316 8.33 -13.09 -22.34
N GLU A 317 9.31 -12.73 -21.52
CA GLU A 317 10.53 -12.04 -21.97
C GLU A 317 11.32 -12.91 -22.96
N ARG A 318 11.40 -14.23 -22.73
CA ARG A 318 11.98 -15.19 -23.69
C ARG A 318 11.26 -15.18 -25.03
N GLU A 319 9.92 -15.24 -25.01
CA GLU A 319 9.11 -15.21 -26.23
C GLU A 319 9.25 -13.89 -27.00
N LEU A 320 9.25 -12.76 -26.30
CA LEU A 320 9.42 -11.44 -26.92
C LEU A 320 10.83 -11.29 -27.51
N ALA A 321 11.85 -11.68 -26.76
CA ALA A 321 13.23 -11.66 -27.22
C ALA A 321 13.43 -12.50 -28.49
N SER A 322 12.83 -13.70 -28.53
CA SER A 322 12.85 -14.57 -29.71
C SER A 322 12.18 -13.92 -30.93
N LYS A 323 11.02 -13.27 -30.76
CA LYS A 323 10.33 -12.54 -31.85
C LYS A 323 11.13 -11.34 -32.36
N GLU A 324 11.90 -10.71 -31.48
CA GLU A 324 12.76 -9.56 -31.78
C GLU A 324 14.16 -9.97 -32.30
N GLY A 325 14.45 -11.27 -32.38
CA GLY A 325 15.76 -11.77 -32.82
C GLY A 325 16.90 -11.45 -31.85
N ARG A 326 16.60 -11.22 -30.56
CA ARG A 326 17.58 -10.92 -29.51
C ARG A 326 17.58 -11.99 -28.42
N GLN A 327 18.63 -11.99 -27.60
CA GLN A 327 18.66 -12.80 -26.38
C GLN A 327 17.72 -12.19 -25.31
N PRO A 328 17.06 -13.02 -24.49
CA PRO A 328 16.28 -12.54 -23.37
C PRO A 328 17.19 -11.90 -22.33
N ASP A 329 16.76 -10.75 -21.81
CA ASP A 329 17.42 -10.10 -20.68
C ASP A 329 16.49 -10.20 -19.47
N TYR A 330 16.74 -11.23 -18.66
CA TYR A 330 15.97 -11.55 -17.47
C TYR A 330 16.31 -10.66 -16.27
N HIS A 331 17.45 -9.98 -16.29
CA HIS A 331 17.93 -9.15 -15.19
C HIS A 331 17.64 -7.66 -15.39
N LYS A 332 16.80 -7.31 -16.38
CA LYS A 332 16.33 -5.94 -16.59
C LYS A 332 15.88 -5.33 -15.28
N ARG A 333 16.39 -4.13 -14.98
CA ARG A 333 16.02 -3.37 -13.78
C ARG A 333 14.51 -3.18 -13.68
N ALA A 334 13.84 -2.94 -14.81
CA ALA A 334 12.38 -2.83 -14.89
C ALA A 334 11.66 -4.07 -14.34
N ILE A 335 12.14 -5.29 -14.61
CA ILE A 335 11.52 -6.51 -14.06
C ILE A 335 11.63 -6.50 -12.53
N SER A 336 12.83 -6.29 -11.99
CA SER A 336 13.05 -6.23 -10.54
C SER A 336 12.19 -5.16 -9.86
N ASP A 337 12.13 -3.96 -10.46
CA ASP A 337 11.37 -2.84 -9.93
C ASP A 337 9.85 -3.07 -10.02
N GLU A 338 9.34 -3.71 -11.08
CA GLU A 338 7.93 -4.09 -11.15
C GLU A 338 7.54 -5.11 -10.08
N PHE A 339 8.38 -6.12 -9.87
CA PHE A 339 8.12 -7.14 -8.85
C PHE A 339 8.19 -6.57 -7.43
N PHE A 340 9.14 -5.67 -7.16
CA PHE A 340 9.15 -4.99 -5.87
C PHE A 340 7.94 -4.04 -5.71
N GLY A 341 7.51 -3.37 -6.78
CA GLY A 341 6.28 -2.58 -6.80
C GLY A 341 5.04 -3.41 -6.48
N PHE A 342 4.90 -4.60 -7.07
CA PHE A 342 3.82 -5.54 -6.75
C PHE A 342 3.80 -5.95 -5.28
N MET A 343 4.97 -6.25 -4.71
CA MET A 343 5.08 -6.62 -3.31
C MET A 343 4.58 -5.49 -2.41
N MET A 344 5.07 -4.26 -2.63
CA MET A 344 4.67 -3.10 -1.82
C MET A 344 3.18 -2.79 -1.96
N ALA A 345 2.66 -2.72 -3.17
CA ALA A 345 1.27 -2.34 -3.40
C ALA A 345 0.28 -3.45 -3.01
N GLY A 346 0.63 -4.72 -3.24
CA GLY A 346 -0.27 -5.86 -3.14
C GLY A 346 -0.61 -6.28 -1.71
N HIS A 347 0.35 -6.20 -0.77
CA HIS A 347 0.11 -6.64 0.60
C HIS A 347 -0.65 -5.60 1.44
N ASP A 348 -0.18 -4.35 1.47
CA ASP A 348 -0.65 -3.35 2.43
C ASP A 348 -2.10 -2.92 2.15
N THR A 349 -2.42 -2.68 0.88
CA THR A 349 -3.77 -2.30 0.45
C THR A 349 -4.79 -3.41 0.69
N SER A 350 -4.43 -4.66 0.36
CA SER A 350 -5.29 -5.83 0.56
C SER A 350 -5.48 -6.13 2.05
N ALA A 351 -4.40 -6.11 2.84
CA ALA A 351 -4.45 -6.30 4.29
C ALA A 351 -5.34 -5.25 4.96
N THR A 352 -5.16 -3.99 4.60
CA THR A 352 -5.98 -2.88 5.12
C THR A 352 -7.46 -3.06 4.74
N THR A 353 -7.76 -3.42 3.49
CA THR A 353 -9.13 -3.65 3.02
C THR A 353 -9.80 -4.80 3.78
N VAL A 354 -9.09 -5.92 3.94
CA VAL A 354 -9.60 -7.09 4.68
C VAL A 354 -9.78 -6.77 6.17
N ALA A 355 -8.83 -6.06 6.79
CA ALA A 355 -8.92 -5.66 8.19
C ALA A 355 -10.13 -4.76 8.45
N TRP A 356 -10.38 -3.76 7.59
CA TRP A 356 -11.60 -2.95 7.64
C TRP A 356 -12.85 -3.78 7.39
N GLY A 357 -12.82 -4.70 6.42
CA GLY A 357 -13.92 -5.63 6.15
C GLY A 357 -14.30 -6.44 7.39
N VAL A 358 -13.31 -7.05 8.06
CA VAL A 358 -13.52 -7.79 9.32
C VAL A 358 -14.09 -6.88 10.39
N LYS A 359 -13.51 -5.69 10.60
CA LYS A 359 -13.96 -4.72 11.61
C LYS A 359 -15.40 -4.23 11.37
N MET A 360 -15.78 -4.00 10.12
CA MET A 360 -17.13 -3.58 9.76
C MET A 360 -18.13 -4.73 9.93
N LEU A 361 -17.77 -5.94 9.50
CA LEU A 361 -18.64 -7.11 9.62
C LEU A 361 -18.87 -7.52 11.08
N THR A 362 -17.88 -7.35 11.98
CA THR A 362 -18.06 -7.65 13.41
C THR A 362 -19.10 -6.76 14.07
N ASP A 363 -19.24 -5.51 13.62
CA ASP A 363 -20.20 -4.54 14.15
C ASP A 363 -21.59 -4.68 13.49
N HIS A 364 -21.72 -5.49 12.42
CA HIS A 364 -22.95 -5.68 11.64
C HIS A 364 -23.32 -7.16 11.41
N PRO A 365 -23.74 -7.91 12.46
CA PRO A 365 -24.03 -9.34 12.38
C PRO A 365 -25.03 -9.74 11.28
N ALA A 366 -26.07 -8.93 11.03
CA ALA A 366 -27.06 -9.21 9.98
C ALA A 366 -26.44 -9.22 8.58
N ALA A 367 -25.50 -8.31 8.30
CA ALA A 367 -24.76 -8.29 7.04
C ALA A 367 -23.81 -9.49 6.94
N GLN A 368 -23.15 -9.84 8.04
CA GLN A 368 -22.27 -11.01 8.12
C GLN A 368 -23.02 -12.32 7.86
N ASP A 369 -24.20 -12.50 8.48
CA ASP A 369 -25.03 -13.70 8.31
C ASP A 369 -25.58 -13.81 6.88
N LYS A 370 -26.01 -12.69 6.29
CA LYS A 370 -26.43 -12.65 4.88
C LYS A 370 -25.31 -13.08 3.95
N LEU A 371 -24.10 -12.54 4.13
CA LEU A 371 -22.92 -12.91 3.34
C LEU A 371 -22.59 -14.40 3.51
N ARG A 372 -22.56 -14.89 4.75
CA ARG A 372 -22.28 -16.30 5.06
C ARG A 372 -23.30 -17.23 4.41
N ALA A 373 -24.58 -16.90 4.48
CA ALA A 373 -25.65 -17.68 3.87
C ALA A 373 -25.53 -17.73 2.35
N ALA A 374 -25.25 -16.58 1.71
CA ALA A 374 -25.04 -16.51 0.26
C ALA A 374 -23.84 -17.36 -0.18
N LEU A 375 -22.69 -17.25 0.50
CA LEU A 375 -21.51 -18.08 0.20
C LEU A 375 -21.81 -19.58 0.34
N HIS A 376 -22.48 -20.00 1.41
CA HIS A 376 -22.85 -21.41 1.58
C HIS A 376 -23.82 -21.91 0.51
N ALA A 377 -24.76 -21.09 0.06
CA ALA A 377 -25.68 -21.46 -1.01
C ALA A 377 -24.92 -21.70 -2.31
N GLU A 378 -24.09 -20.73 -2.74
CA GLU A 378 -23.30 -20.81 -3.97
C GLU A 378 -22.31 -21.99 -3.98
N PHE A 379 -21.60 -22.22 -2.87
CA PHE A 379 -20.65 -23.34 -2.79
C PHE A 379 -21.32 -24.71 -2.69
N ARG A 380 -22.60 -24.79 -2.25
CA ARG A 380 -23.37 -26.04 -2.27
C ARG A 380 -24.01 -26.33 -3.63
N SER A 381 -24.42 -25.29 -4.36
CA SER A 381 -25.03 -25.41 -5.68
C SER A 381 -24.01 -25.63 -6.80
N ALA A 382 -22.71 -25.42 -6.55
CA ALA A 382 -21.66 -25.76 -7.49
C ALA A 382 -21.58 -27.29 -7.68
N PRO A 383 -21.96 -27.84 -8.84
CA PRO A 383 -21.94 -29.28 -9.05
C PRO A 383 -20.50 -29.79 -9.08
N GLY A 384 -20.15 -30.65 -8.13
CA GLY A 384 -19.27 -31.82 -8.32
C GLY A 384 -17.86 -31.61 -8.88
N LYS A 385 -17.39 -30.41 -9.17
CA LYS A 385 -15.96 -30.13 -9.11
C LYS A 385 -15.69 -29.89 -7.65
N ALA A 386 -15.31 -30.96 -6.94
CA ALA A 386 -14.43 -30.79 -5.80
C ALA A 386 -13.36 -29.81 -6.28
N SER A 387 -13.46 -28.57 -5.80
CA SER A 387 -12.42 -27.58 -6.04
C SER A 387 -11.12 -28.29 -5.68
N PRO A 388 -10.12 -28.40 -6.57
CA PRO A 388 -8.84 -29.05 -6.25
C PRO A 388 -8.18 -28.48 -4.99
N TYR A 389 -8.71 -27.36 -4.49
CA TYR A 389 -8.22 -26.55 -3.42
C TYR A 389 -8.96 -26.74 -2.08
N LEU A 390 -9.99 -27.58 -1.98
CA LEU A 390 -10.66 -27.87 -0.69
C LEU A 390 -10.23 -29.25 -0.14
N PRO A 391 -9.32 -29.32 0.86
CA PRO A 391 -9.17 -30.55 1.61
C PRO A 391 -10.43 -30.80 2.45
N GLY A 392 -11.19 -31.82 2.02
CA GLY A 392 -12.25 -32.54 2.74
C GLY A 392 -12.96 -31.82 3.88
N ALA A 393 -14.07 -31.13 3.57
CA ALA A 393 -15.11 -30.88 4.56
C ALA A 393 -15.81 -32.22 4.89
N ARG A 394 -15.18 -33.06 5.73
CA ARG A 394 -15.92 -34.11 6.43
C ARG A 394 -16.94 -33.41 7.33
N GLN A 395 -18.20 -33.82 7.19
CA GLN A 395 -19.31 -33.39 8.03
C GLN A 395 -18.98 -33.67 9.51
N GLY A 396 -18.50 -32.65 10.21
CA GLY A 396 -18.44 -32.64 11.67
C GLY A 396 -19.76 -32.13 12.21
N THR A 397 -20.65 -33.04 12.60
CA THR A 397 -21.84 -32.72 13.37
C THR A 397 -21.43 -32.27 14.77
N HIS A 398 -21.26 -30.96 14.99
CA HIS A 398 -21.26 -30.38 16.33
C HIS A 398 -22.54 -29.55 16.53
N PRO A 399 -23.35 -29.84 17.57
CA PRO A 399 -24.56 -29.08 17.83
C PRO A 399 -24.19 -27.67 18.35
N LEU A 400 -24.83 -26.65 17.77
CA LEU A 400 -24.76 -25.26 18.22
C LEU A 400 -25.13 -25.16 19.72
N PRO A 401 -24.39 -24.39 20.54
CA PRO A 401 -24.81 -24.14 21.90
C PRO A 401 -26.08 -23.27 21.91
N ARG A 402 -27.15 -23.80 22.51
CA ARG A 402 -28.40 -23.08 22.77
C ARG A 402 -28.08 -21.83 23.59
N ARG A 403 -28.28 -20.63 23.01
CA ARG A 403 -28.35 -19.39 23.78
C ARG A 403 -29.55 -19.45 24.72
N HIS A 404 -29.30 -19.43 26.03
CA HIS A 404 -30.31 -19.18 27.03
C HIS A 404 -30.93 -17.79 26.80
N ARG A 405 -32.20 -17.77 26.35
CA ARG A 405 -33.09 -16.63 26.56
C ARG A 405 -33.31 -16.48 28.07
N ARG A 406 -32.77 -15.43 28.69
CA ARG A 406 -33.36 -14.86 29.91
C ARG A 406 -34.24 -13.69 29.49
N GLY A 407 -35.49 -13.77 29.89
CA GLY A 407 -36.54 -12.83 29.53
C GLY A 407 -36.48 -11.51 30.30
N GLY A 408 -37.03 -10.49 29.65
CA GLY A 408 -37.99 -9.53 30.20
C GLY A 408 -37.60 -8.69 31.41
N ALA A 409 -37.27 -7.43 31.17
CA ALA A 409 -37.86 -6.30 31.90
C ALA A 409 -37.96 -5.07 30.97
N ALA A 410 -39.10 -4.40 31.03
CA ALA A 410 -39.60 -3.36 30.11
C ALA A 410 -38.97 -1.95 30.39
N PRO A 411 -39.31 -0.90 29.61
CA PRO A 411 -38.45 0.27 29.39
C PRO A 411 -38.64 1.38 30.43
N ARG A 412 -37.59 2.19 30.65
CA ARG A 412 -37.72 3.51 31.29
C ARG A 412 -37.42 4.62 30.28
N GLN A 413 -38.40 5.51 30.16
CA GLN A 413 -38.40 6.75 29.41
C GLN A 413 -37.48 7.82 30.04
N HIS A 414 -37.07 8.75 29.16
CA HIS A 414 -36.70 10.16 29.37
C HIS A 414 -35.49 10.50 30.27
N HIS A 415 -34.45 11.07 29.64
CA HIS A 415 -34.21 12.52 29.74
C HIS A 415 -33.30 13.05 28.62
N ARG A 416 -33.79 14.07 27.91
CA ARG A 416 -32.99 15.09 27.22
C ARG A 416 -32.20 15.89 28.27
N LEU A 417 -30.99 16.32 27.92
CA LEU A 417 -30.37 17.62 28.27
C LEU A 417 -29.15 17.79 27.31
N ARG A 418 -29.32 18.62 26.29
CA ARG A 418 -28.62 19.91 26.02
C ARG A 418 -27.23 19.77 25.42
#